data_AF-A0A3D8QYX9-F1
#
_entry.id   AF-A0A3D8QYX9-F1
#
_cell.length_a   1.000
_cell.length_b   1.000
_cell.length_c   1.000
_cell.angle_alpha   90.00
_cell.angle_beta   90.00
_cell.angle_gamma   90.00
#
_symmetry.space_group_name_H-M   'P 1'
#
loop_
_entity.id
_entity.type
_entity.pdbx_description
1 polymer ?
#
loop_
_entity_poly.entity_id
_entity_poly.type
_entity_poly.pdbx_seq_one_letter_code
_entity_poly.pdbx_strand_id
1 'polypeptide(L)'
;MPHTNRKKKSSTGAPSPKIIHTKRQEVEDADGWTHVVEGRRHTSRASAAKAKAQEPWLQAGDFMENGIAYVTKTLEEAGADQEYYARLWRESEAGGQLRRQFEGRKLQVDRVVVLGLDSLQLARREGRRASHTQLAALRSVMDIIDPTSSIEYYLQDPHFSALDKEYFNSLGYKVLEDPAAFSHITSSTLVYAIHCYAKVYAEINKGPKPAILVATDTKNFGIHTPEDVVKEIEDLVEECEQTEFPQLRHDFSDTLIYWRGDCKRVVVEEKANEAVSDDVLENTAEPKSAQAVEPNAESNMGADTESKPESAASEPTAASEETPQS
;
A
#
# COMPACT_ATOMS: atom_id res chain seq x y z
N MET A 1 83.18 -10.34 -14.38
CA MET A 1 82.54 -11.65 -14.64
C MET A 1 82.05 -12.22 -13.32
N PRO A 2 80.92 -12.94 -13.19
CA PRO A 2 80.04 -13.49 -14.23
C PRO A 2 78.56 -13.02 -14.16
N HIS A 3 77.86 -13.21 -15.27
CA HIS A 3 76.40 -13.15 -15.39
C HIS A 3 75.76 -14.46 -14.91
N THR A 4 74.55 -14.42 -14.36
CA THR A 4 73.58 -15.52 -14.52
C THR A 4 72.20 -14.98 -14.87
N ASN A 5 71.81 -15.26 -16.12
CA ASN A 5 70.46 -15.14 -16.64
C ASN A 5 69.63 -16.32 -16.13
N ARG A 6 68.42 -16.08 -15.59
CA ARG A 6 67.42 -17.14 -15.42
C ARG A 6 66.07 -16.70 -16.00
N LYS A 7 65.77 -17.17 -17.21
CA LYS A 7 64.41 -17.24 -17.76
C LYS A 7 63.71 -18.51 -17.28
N LYS A 8 62.46 -18.38 -16.82
CA LYS A 8 61.35 -19.37 -16.81
C LYS A 8 60.16 -18.67 -16.14
N LYS A 9 58.89 -18.82 -16.51
CA LYS A 9 58.17 -19.40 -17.66
C LYS A 9 56.73 -18.85 -17.48
N SER A 10 56.02 -18.60 -18.58
CA SER A 10 54.61 -18.23 -18.59
C SER A 10 53.74 -19.30 -17.92
N SER A 11 52.89 -18.91 -16.98
CA SER A 11 51.74 -19.70 -16.54
C SER A 11 50.48 -18.85 -16.63
N THR A 12 49.64 -19.20 -17.60
CA THR A 12 48.24 -18.82 -17.75
C THR A 12 47.50 -19.17 -16.46
N GLY A 13 46.92 -18.19 -15.79
CA GLY A 13 46.13 -18.36 -14.56
C GLY A 13 45.31 -17.10 -14.30
N ALA A 14 44.02 -17.28 -14.01
CA ALA A 14 43.01 -16.24 -13.83
C ALA A 14 43.43 -15.13 -12.85
N PRO A 15 42.99 -13.87 -13.05
CA PRO A 15 43.38 -12.78 -12.17
C PRO A 15 42.72 -12.94 -10.80
N SER A 16 43.52 -13.09 -9.76
CA SER A 16 43.07 -12.92 -8.38
C SER A 16 42.63 -11.46 -8.15
N PRO A 17 41.56 -11.21 -7.38
CA PRO A 17 41.12 -9.84 -7.11
C PRO A 17 42.20 -9.14 -6.29
N LYS A 18 42.88 -8.16 -6.90
CA LYS A 18 43.75 -7.24 -6.18
C LYS A 18 42.84 -6.38 -5.31
N ILE A 19 42.86 -6.61 -4.00
CA ILE A 19 42.32 -5.67 -3.02
C ILE A 19 43.18 -4.41 -3.12
N ILE A 20 42.63 -3.37 -3.74
CA ILE A 20 43.26 -2.05 -3.80
C ILE A 20 42.87 -1.35 -2.50
N HIS A 21 43.81 -1.27 -1.57
CA HIS A 21 43.68 -0.37 -0.43
C HIS A 21 43.75 1.07 -0.95
N THR A 22 42.61 1.72 -1.16
CA THR A 22 42.53 3.16 -1.41
C THR A 22 42.99 3.87 -0.14
N LYS A 23 44.15 4.54 -0.22
CA LYS A 23 44.66 5.36 0.88
C LYS A 23 43.70 6.54 1.06
N ARG A 24 42.96 6.55 2.18
CA ARG A 24 42.08 7.65 2.59
C ARG A 24 42.93 8.87 2.92
N GLN A 25 42.57 10.03 2.40
CA GLN A 25 43.25 11.27 2.72
C GLN A 25 42.27 12.16 3.48
N GLU A 26 42.66 12.53 4.69
CA GLU A 26 41.95 13.47 5.54
C GLU A 26 42.44 14.88 5.21
N VAL A 27 41.52 15.77 4.88
CA VAL A 27 41.80 17.19 4.63
C VAL A 27 40.96 18.00 5.60
N GLU A 28 41.62 18.80 6.43
CA GLU A 28 40.94 19.79 7.28
C GLU A 28 40.67 21.05 6.47
N ASP A 29 39.41 21.48 6.50
CA ASP A 29 38.99 22.75 5.93
C ASP A 29 39.26 23.92 6.91
N ALA A 30 39.19 25.15 6.40
CA ALA A 30 39.47 26.37 7.18
C ALA A 30 38.52 26.57 8.38
N ASP A 31 37.36 25.90 8.35
CA ASP A 31 36.35 25.93 9.42
C ASP A 31 36.51 24.77 10.43
N GLY A 32 37.61 24.00 10.36
CA GLY A 32 37.97 22.97 11.34
C GLY A 32 37.28 21.61 11.17
N TRP A 33 36.61 21.38 10.04
CA TRP A 33 36.02 20.08 9.70
C TRP A 33 36.99 19.23 8.87
N THR A 34 37.16 17.96 9.26
CA THR A 34 37.96 17.00 8.50
C THR A 34 37.10 16.26 7.49
N HIS A 35 37.40 16.45 6.20
CA HIS A 35 36.78 15.69 5.10
C HIS A 35 37.65 14.50 4.71
N VAL A 36 37.03 13.32 4.61
CA VAL A 36 37.69 12.11 4.09
C VAL A 36 37.47 12.05 2.58
N VAL A 37 38.51 12.30 1.80
CA VAL A 37 38.48 12.20 0.34
C VAL A 37 39.20 10.93 -0.14
N GLU A 38 38.59 10.22 -1.09
CA GLU A 38 39.25 9.10 -1.77
C GLU A 38 40.34 9.63 -2.72
N GLY A 39 41.53 9.00 -2.66
CA GLY A 39 42.66 9.38 -3.49
C GLY A 39 42.33 9.44 -4.98
N ARG A 40 42.78 10.52 -5.64
CA ARG A 40 42.52 10.83 -7.06
C ARG A 40 42.76 9.61 -7.96
N ARG A 41 41.69 9.03 -8.50
CA ARG A 41 41.78 8.32 -9.78
C ARG A 41 41.99 9.38 -10.86
N HIS A 42 42.97 9.19 -11.73
CA HIS A 42 43.15 10.03 -12.91
C HIS A 42 41.95 9.88 -13.85
N THR A 43 40.92 10.69 -13.63
CA THR A 43 39.80 10.84 -14.54
C THR A 43 40.21 11.81 -15.64
N SER A 44 39.96 11.44 -16.90
CA SER A 44 40.26 12.29 -18.04
C SER A 44 39.45 13.58 -17.99
N ARG A 45 39.95 14.68 -18.57
CA ARG A 45 39.21 15.96 -18.66
C ARG A 45 37.80 15.81 -19.25
N ALA A 46 37.58 14.83 -20.14
CA ALA A 46 36.27 14.51 -20.69
C ALA A 46 35.32 13.91 -19.62
N SER A 47 35.82 13.04 -18.75
CA SER A 47 35.03 12.51 -17.62
C SER A 47 34.76 13.53 -16.52
N ALA A 48 35.68 14.48 -16.29
CA ALA A 48 35.46 15.60 -15.36
C ALA A 48 34.46 16.63 -15.91
N ALA A 49 34.38 16.81 -17.23
CA ALA A 49 33.39 17.66 -17.87
C ALA A 49 31.97 17.05 -17.82
N LYS A 50 31.83 15.71 -17.96
CA LYS A 50 30.56 15.02 -17.72
C LYS A 50 30.12 15.09 -16.24
N ALA A 51 31.06 14.97 -15.30
CA ALA A 51 30.77 15.09 -13.87
C ALA A 51 30.41 16.51 -13.42
N LYS A 52 30.76 17.54 -14.21
CA LYS A 52 30.38 18.95 -13.97
C LYS A 52 29.04 19.34 -14.61
N ALA A 53 28.49 18.51 -15.50
CA ALA A 53 27.23 18.77 -16.18
C ALA A 53 26.01 18.14 -15.48
N GLN A 54 26.23 17.23 -14.53
CA GLN A 54 25.20 16.83 -13.57
C GLN A 54 25.41 17.66 -12.31
N GLU A 55 24.44 18.50 -11.98
CA GLU A 55 24.33 18.99 -10.61
C GLU A 55 24.36 17.78 -9.68
N PRO A 56 25.18 17.81 -8.60
CA PRO A 56 25.19 16.72 -7.64
C PRO A 56 23.80 16.64 -7.01
N TRP A 57 23.03 15.63 -7.42
CA TRP A 57 21.72 15.36 -6.88
C TRP A 57 21.83 15.21 -5.35
N LEU A 58 21.17 16.09 -4.60
CA LEU A 58 21.13 16.02 -3.14
C LEU A 58 20.33 14.81 -2.63
N GLN A 59 19.61 14.12 -3.52
CA GLN A 59 18.81 12.94 -3.22
C GLN A 59 19.31 11.76 -4.06
N ALA A 60 19.60 10.64 -3.41
CA ALA A 60 20.11 9.42 -4.03
C ALA A 60 19.00 8.69 -4.82
N GLY A 61 18.73 9.16 -6.05
CA GLY A 61 17.90 8.48 -7.04
C GLY A 61 18.73 7.97 -8.22
N ASP A 62 18.23 6.96 -8.92
CA ASP A 62 18.81 6.39 -10.13
C ASP A 62 18.42 7.19 -11.39
N PHE A 63 17.23 7.82 -11.38
CA PHE A 63 16.75 8.69 -12.46
C PHE A 63 15.86 9.83 -11.93
N MET A 64 15.54 10.78 -12.81
CA MET A 64 14.80 11.99 -12.48
C MET A 64 13.73 12.28 -13.52
N GLU A 65 12.56 12.67 -13.07
CA GLU A 65 11.44 13.09 -13.92
C GLU A 65 10.78 14.31 -13.27
N ASN A 66 10.56 15.38 -14.04
CA ASN A 66 9.95 16.62 -13.57
C ASN A 66 10.56 17.22 -12.27
N GLY A 67 11.86 17.02 -12.06
CA GLY A 67 12.56 17.51 -10.87
C GLY A 67 12.42 16.64 -9.62
N ILE A 68 11.83 15.45 -9.74
CA ILE A 68 11.70 14.45 -8.67
C ILE A 68 12.62 13.27 -8.96
N ALA A 69 13.26 12.76 -7.90
CA ALA A 69 14.21 11.65 -7.96
C ALA A 69 13.49 10.32 -7.72
N TYR A 70 13.87 9.29 -8.47
CA TYR A 70 13.28 7.96 -8.42
C TYR A 70 14.36 6.87 -8.35
N VAL A 71 14.01 5.69 -7.84
CA VAL A 71 14.87 4.48 -7.87
C VAL A 71 14.40 3.52 -8.95
N THR A 72 15.33 2.96 -9.70
CA THR A 72 15.03 1.93 -10.69
C THR A 72 14.65 0.64 -9.98
N LYS A 73 13.51 0.07 -10.38
CA LYS A 73 12.94 -1.16 -9.87
C LYS A 73 12.41 -1.99 -11.01
N THR A 74 12.38 -3.30 -10.85
CA THR A 74 11.61 -4.19 -11.71
C THR A 74 10.16 -4.30 -11.21
N LEU A 75 9.27 -4.81 -12.05
CA LEU A 75 7.88 -5.09 -11.67
C LEU A 75 7.79 -6.09 -10.50
N GLU A 76 8.68 -7.10 -10.50
CA GLU A 76 8.79 -8.09 -9.42
C GLU A 76 9.21 -7.43 -8.10
N GLU A 77 10.21 -6.54 -8.14
CA GLU A 77 10.67 -5.83 -6.94
C GLU A 77 9.59 -4.88 -6.40
N ALA A 78 8.86 -4.18 -7.28
CA ALA A 78 7.73 -3.33 -6.87
C ALA A 78 6.60 -4.16 -6.23
N GLY A 79 6.32 -5.34 -6.79
CA GLY A 79 5.38 -6.29 -6.21
C GLY A 79 5.82 -6.82 -4.84
N ALA A 80 7.10 -7.17 -4.70
CA ALA A 80 7.66 -7.64 -3.44
C ALA A 80 7.65 -6.55 -2.36
N ASP A 81 8.03 -5.31 -2.71
CA ASP A 81 7.95 -4.16 -1.80
C ASP A 81 6.49 -3.95 -1.36
N GLN A 82 5.53 -4.01 -2.29
CA GLN A 82 4.12 -3.84 -1.94
C GLN A 82 3.59 -4.94 -1.04
N GLU A 83 3.91 -6.22 -1.29
CA GLU A 83 3.48 -7.32 -0.42
C GLU A 83 4.07 -7.17 1.00
N TYR A 84 5.33 -6.73 1.09
CA TYR A 84 5.96 -6.44 2.37
C TYR A 84 5.18 -5.40 3.18
N TYR A 85 4.82 -4.26 2.57
CA TYR A 85 4.04 -3.22 3.27
C TYR A 85 2.59 -3.62 3.50
N ALA A 86 1.97 -4.39 2.59
CA ALA A 86 0.64 -4.94 2.76
C ALA A 86 0.56 -5.86 3.98
N ARG A 87 1.56 -6.72 4.16
CA ARG A 87 1.67 -7.58 5.34
C ARG A 87 1.84 -6.76 6.63
N LEU A 88 2.77 -5.80 6.66
CA LEU A 88 2.96 -4.93 7.83
C LEU A 88 1.69 -4.17 8.21
N TRP A 89 0.96 -3.64 7.22
CA TRP A 89 -0.31 -2.97 7.44
C TRP A 89 -1.35 -3.93 8.03
N ARG A 90 -1.52 -5.10 7.42
CA ARG A 90 -2.53 -6.11 7.85
C ARG A 90 -2.28 -6.61 9.27
N GLU A 91 -1.02 -6.78 9.66
CA GLU A 91 -0.62 -7.23 11.00
C GLU A 91 -0.71 -6.11 12.06
N SER A 92 -0.88 -4.85 11.64
CA SER A 92 -0.92 -3.71 12.55
C SER A 92 -2.30 -3.51 13.20
N GLU A 93 -2.30 -2.85 14.36
CA GLU A 93 -3.54 -2.43 15.02
C GLU A 93 -4.35 -1.47 14.13
N ALA A 94 -3.67 -0.54 13.45
CA ALA A 94 -4.28 0.42 12.53
C ALA A 94 -5.03 -0.28 11.38
N GLY A 95 -4.43 -1.33 10.80
CA GLY A 95 -5.08 -2.16 9.79
C GLY A 95 -6.36 -2.82 10.29
N GLY A 96 -6.33 -3.38 11.50
CA GLY A 96 -7.51 -3.95 12.13
C GLY A 96 -8.60 -2.91 12.46
N GLN A 97 -8.20 -1.71 12.91
CA GLN A 97 -9.12 -0.60 13.18
C GLN A 97 -9.82 -0.14 11.89
N LEU A 98 -9.08 0.01 10.78
CA LEU A 98 -9.65 0.46 9.51
C LEU A 98 -10.69 -0.54 8.99
N ARG A 99 -10.39 -1.84 9.06
CA ARG A 99 -11.34 -2.87 8.63
C ARG A 99 -12.66 -2.79 9.41
N ARG A 100 -12.59 -2.67 10.75
CA ARG A 100 -13.79 -2.52 11.60
C ARG A 100 -14.61 -1.27 11.28
N GLN A 101 -13.97 -0.16 10.91
CA GLN A 101 -14.69 1.06 10.52
C GLN A 101 -15.53 0.87 9.25
N PHE A 102 -15.08 0.02 8.32
CA PHE A 102 -15.78 -0.28 7.06
C PHE A 102 -16.80 -1.43 7.16
N GLU A 103 -16.47 -2.53 7.86
CA GLU A 103 -17.34 -3.71 7.97
C GLU A 103 -18.70 -3.42 8.62
N GLY A 104 -18.78 -2.40 9.48
CA GLY A 104 -20.01 -2.01 10.17
C GLY A 104 -20.94 -1.09 9.38
N ARG A 105 -20.71 -0.87 8.07
CA ARG A 105 -21.44 0.13 7.27
C ARG A 105 -22.08 -0.47 6.04
N LYS A 106 -23.23 0.08 5.63
CA LYS A 106 -23.82 -0.21 4.33
C LYS A 106 -23.17 0.68 3.29
N LEU A 107 -22.28 0.12 2.48
CA LEU A 107 -21.49 0.84 1.49
C LEU A 107 -22.09 0.64 0.10
N GLN A 108 -22.54 1.72 -0.54
CA GLN A 108 -22.99 1.71 -1.93
C GLN A 108 -21.89 2.34 -2.78
N VAL A 109 -20.89 1.54 -3.12
CA VAL A 109 -19.74 1.97 -3.92
C VAL A 109 -19.65 1.11 -5.17
N ASP A 110 -19.62 1.73 -6.34
CA ASP A 110 -19.48 1.05 -7.64
C ASP A 110 -18.12 1.31 -8.31
N ARG A 111 -17.32 2.22 -7.74
CA ARG A 111 -15.97 2.56 -8.21
C ARG A 111 -15.15 3.24 -7.12
N VAL A 112 -13.84 3.13 -7.27
CA VAL A 112 -12.84 3.84 -6.46
C VAL A 112 -12.06 4.79 -7.37
N VAL A 113 -11.91 6.03 -6.92
CA VAL A 113 -11.05 7.03 -7.56
C VAL A 113 -9.92 7.39 -6.59
N VAL A 114 -8.68 7.17 -6.99
CA VAL A 114 -7.47 7.50 -6.22
C VAL A 114 -6.81 8.72 -6.84
N LEU A 115 -6.56 9.74 -6.02
CA LEU A 115 -5.89 10.96 -6.39
C LEU A 115 -4.69 11.16 -5.47
N GLY A 116 -3.49 11.36 -6.02
CA GLY A 116 -2.35 11.79 -5.20
C GLY A 116 -1.70 10.70 -4.32
N LEU A 117 -1.56 9.46 -4.81
CA LEU A 117 -0.91 8.36 -4.07
C LEU A 117 0.63 8.50 -4.04
N ASP A 118 1.18 9.30 -4.95
CA ASP A 118 2.60 9.42 -5.28
C ASP A 118 3.20 8.11 -5.86
N SER A 119 4.44 8.17 -6.32
CA SER A 119 5.12 7.06 -6.98
C SER A 119 5.64 6.00 -6.00
N LEU A 120 5.47 4.72 -6.35
CA LEU A 120 6.11 3.60 -5.65
C LEU A 120 7.62 3.56 -5.89
N GLN A 121 8.16 4.42 -6.76
CA GLN A 121 9.58 4.52 -7.08
C GLN A 121 10.26 5.77 -6.51
N LEU A 122 9.59 6.63 -5.73
CA LEU A 122 10.21 7.83 -5.16
C LEU A 122 11.57 7.53 -4.52
N ALA A 123 12.64 8.29 -4.82
CA ALA A 123 13.96 8.03 -4.26
C ALA A 123 14.00 8.25 -2.74
N ARG A 124 13.23 9.24 -2.26
CA ARG A 124 13.04 9.48 -0.83
C ARG A 124 12.35 8.28 -0.20
N ARG A 125 13.10 7.56 0.64
CA ARG A 125 12.63 6.37 1.34
C ARG A 125 11.31 6.61 2.08
N GLU A 126 11.16 7.77 2.70
CA GLU A 126 9.95 8.11 3.46
C GLU A 126 8.71 8.19 2.57
N GLY A 127 8.78 8.97 1.48
CA GLY A 127 7.68 9.11 0.53
C GLY A 127 7.32 7.78 -0.12
N ARG A 128 8.33 7.05 -0.62
CA ARG A 128 8.13 5.71 -1.20
C ARG A 128 7.42 4.75 -0.25
N ARG A 129 7.85 4.74 1.01
CA ARG A 129 7.26 3.91 2.07
C ARG A 129 5.82 4.33 2.36
N ALA A 130 5.54 5.63 2.41
CA ALA A 130 4.20 6.16 2.61
C ALA A 130 3.27 5.70 1.48
N SER A 131 3.66 5.85 0.21
CA SER A 131 2.86 5.41 -0.95
C SER A 131 2.52 3.93 -0.90
N HIS A 132 3.48 3.06 -0.59
CA HIS A 132 3.21 1.63 -0.41
C HIS A 132 2.26 1.34 0.76
N THR A 133 2.43 2.06 1.88
CA THR A 133 1.58 1.89 3.07
C THR A 133 0.15 2.38 2.82
N GLN A 134 -0.01 3.51 2.14
CA GLN A 134 -1.31 4.05 1.73
C GLN A 134 -2.00 3.11 0.73
N LEU A 135 -1.27 2.57 -0.25
CA LEU A 135 -1.80 1.55 -1.16
C LEU A 135 -2.23 0.28 -0.42
N ALA A 136 -1.48 -0.16 0.60
CA ALA A 136 -1.84 -1.31 1.44
C ALA A 136 -3.13 -1.06 2.24
N ALA A 137 -3.31 0.14 2.78
CA ALA A 137 -4.52 0.53 3.47
C ALA A 137 -5.72 0.60 2.52
N LEU A 138 -5.55 1.22 1.35
CA LEU A 138 -6.56 1.25 0.31
C LEU A 138 -6.98 -0.17 -0.11
N ARG A 139 -6.04 -1.08 -0.35
CA ARG A 139 -6.35 -2.48 -0.69
C ARG A 139 -7.16 -3.19 0.40
N SER A 140 -6.89 -2.88 1.67
CA SER A 140 -7.70 -3.44 2.77
C SER A 140 -9.14 -2.95 2.75
N VAL A 141 -9.39 -1.73 2.28
CA VAL A 141 -10.73 -1.21 2.04
C VAL A 141 -11.37 -1.87 0.83
N MET A 142 -10.61 -2.03 -0.27
CA MET A 142 -11.07 -2.73 -1.48
C MET A 142 -11.55 -4.15 -1.19
N ASP A 143 -10.80 -4.91 -0.38
CA ASP A 143 -11.20 -6.26 0.06
C ASP A 143 -12.60 -6.31 0.72
N ILE A 144 -13.04 -5.21 1.34
CA ILE A 144 -14.31 -5.12 2.06
C ILE A 144 -15.43 -4.65 1.12
N ILE A 145 -15.17 -3.63 0.31
CA ILE A 145 -16.19 -3.00 -0.54
C ILE A 145 -16.41 -3.74 -1.85
N ASP A 146 -15.43 -4.52 -2.29
CA ASP A 146 -15.47 -5.27 -3.54
C ASP A 146 -14.95 -6.70 -3.40
N PRO A 147 -15.60 -7.53 -2.57
CA PRO A 147 -15.18 -8.91 -2.35
C PRO A 147 -15.27 -9.78 -3.61
N THR A 148 -15.99 -9.32 -4.65
CA THR A 148 -16.23 -10.04 -5.91
C THR A 148 -15.49 -9.46 -7.11
N SER A 149 -14.61 -8.47 -6.93
CA SER A 149 -13.83 -7.83 -8.01
C SER A 149 -14.72 -7.28 -9.14
N SER A 150 -15.77 -6.55 -8.75
CA SER A 150 -16.85 -6.04 -9.59
C SER A 150 -16.86 -4.53 -9.76
N ILE A 151 -16.08 -3.79 -8.97
CA ILE A 151 -16.02 -2.32 -9.06
C ILE A 151 -14.86 -1.85 -9.94
N GLU A 152 -14.97 -0.63 -10.45
CA GLU A 152 -13.92 -0.02 -11.26
C GLU A 152 -12.91 0.74 -10.39
N TYR A 153 -11.63 0.65 -10.73
CA TYR A 153 -10.55 1.35 -10.04
C TYR A 153 -9.87 2.34 -10.98
N TYR A 154 -9.93 3.63 -10.65
CA TYR A 154 -9.32 4.72 -11.41
C TYR A 154 -8.25 5.38 -10.55
N LEU A 155 -7.01 5.43 -11.04
CA LEU A 155 -5.89 6.03 -10.33
C LEU A 155 -5.33 7.19 -11.16
N GLN A 156 -5.07 8.33 -10.52
CA GLN A 156 -4.42 9.46 -11.15
C GLN A 156 -3.43 10.09 -10.18
N ASP A 157 -2.18 10.16 -10.64
CA ASP A 157 -1.14 10.95 -10.00
C ASP A 157 -0.18 11.46 -11.08
N PRO A 158 0.09 12.78 -11.16
CA PRO A 158 1.07 13.34 -12.09
C PRO A 158 2.49 12.76 -11.93
N HIS A 159 2.79 12.12 -10.79
CA HIS A 159 4.10 11.55 -10.48
C HIS A 159 4.23 10.07 -10.77
N PHE A 160 3.16 9.39 -11.25
CA PHE A 160 3.28 8.00 -11.64
C PHE A 160 4.25 7.81 -12.79
N SER A 161 5.33 7.08 -12.50
CA SER A 161 6.31 6.62 -13.46
C SER A 161 5.73 5.59 -14.42
N ALA A 162 6.48 5.24 -15.47
CA ALA A 162 6.12 4.14 -16.36
C ALA A 162 5.94 2.81 -15.63
N LEU A 163 6.78 2.51 -14.62
CA LEU A 163 6.65 1.29 -13.82
C LEU A 163 5.40 1.33 -12.94
N ASP A 164 5.07 2.47 -12.33
CA ASP A 164 3.84 2.60 -11.54
C ASP A 164 2.62 2.29 -12.41
N LYS A 165 2.57 2.86 -13.62
CA LYS A 165 1.51 2.60 -14.59
C LYS A 165 1.43 1.12 -14.95
N GLU A 166 2.56 0.49 -15.26
CA GLU A 166 2.64 -0.95 -15.54
C GLU A 166 2.16 -1.79 -14.35
N TYR A 167 2.60 -1.46 -13.14
CA TYR A 167 2.22 -2.15 -11.90
C TYR A 167 0.73 -2.07 -11.65
N PHE A 168 0.13 -0.88 -11.66
CA PHE A 168 -1.30 -0.73 -11.42
C PHE A 168 -2.15 -1.36 -12.53
N ASN A 169 -1.74 -1.26 -13.79
CA ASN A 169 -2.43 -1.93 -14.89
C ASN A 169 -2.38 -3.47 -14.73
N SER A 170 -1.28 -4.04 -14.24
CA SER A 170 -1.17 -5.48 -13.96
C SER A 170 -2.15 -5.97 -12.88
N LEU A 171 -2.63 -5.05 -12.03
CA LEU A 171 -3.66 -5.31 -11.01
C LEU A 171 -5.09 -5.11 -11.52
N GLY A 172 -5.26 -4.74 -12.80
CA GLY A 172 -6.56 -4.44 -13.40
C GLY A 172 -7.07 -3.03 -13.11
N TYR A 173 -6.23 -2.14 -12.55
CA TYR A 173 -6.61 -0.75 -12.31
C TYR A 173 -6.40 0.10 -13.56
N LYS A 174 -7.22 1.14 -13.74
CA LYS A 174 -7.12 2.09 -14.85
C LYS A 174 -6.34 3.31 -14.40
N VAL A 175 -5.09 3.45 -14.86
CA VAL A 175 -4.31 4.67 -14.62
C VAL A 175 -4.67 5.73 -15.65
N LEU A 176 -5.08 6.90 -15.17
CA LEU A 176 -5.55 8.02 -15.97
C LEU A 176 -4.57 9.20 -15.91
N GLU A 177 -4.52 9.97 -16.98
CA GLU A 177 -3.78 11.24 -17.03
C GLU A 177 -4.59 12.35 -16.34
N ASP A 178 -3.91 13.29 -15.68
CA ASP A 178 -4.55 14.47 -15.09
C ASP A 178 -5.20 15.37 -16.17
N PRO A 179 -6.45 15.83 -16.02
CA PRO A 179 -7.37 15.68 -14.88
C PRO A 179 -8.52 14.65 -15.10
N ALA A 180 -8.31 13.58 -15.86
CA ALA A 180 -9.40 12.72 -16.30
C ALA A 180 -10.14 11.98 -15.16
N ALA A 181 -9.48 11.64 -14.06
CA ALA A 181 -10.08 10.90 -12.95
C ALA A 181 -11.21 11.65 -12.24
N PHE A 182 -11.21 13.00 -12.26
CA PHE A 182 -12.30 13.78 -11.66
C PHE A 182 -13.65 13.50 -12.33
N SER A 183 -13.66 13.20 -13.64
CA SER A 183 -14.89 12.87 -14.38
C SER A 183 -15.48 11.50 -14.00
N HIS A 184 -14.73 10.67 -13.27
CA HIS A 184 -15.18 9.38 -12.76
C HIS A 184 -15.77 9.47 -11.34
N ILE A 185 -15.74 10.64 -10.71
CA ILE A 185 -16.33 10.83 -9.38
C ILE A 185 -17.85 10.98 -9.51
N THR A 186 -18.56 10.07 -8.85
CA THR A 186 -20.02 10.02 -8.79
C THR A 186 -20.49 9.92 -7.34
N SER A 187 -21.81 10.00 -7.15
CA SER A 187 -22.40 9.75 -5.84
C SER A 187 -22.15 8.34 -5.30
N SER A 188 -21.78 7.35 -6.12
CA SER A 188 -21.46 5.98 -5.66
C SER A 188 -19.95 5.72 -5.66
N THR A 189 -19.12 6.76 -5.53
CA THR A 189 -17.66 6.64 -5.55
C THR A 189 -17.07 6.70 -4.15
N LEU A 190 -16.06 5.86 -3.89
CA LEU A 190 -15.08 6.12 -2.83
C LEU A 190 -13.93 6.91 -3.46
N VAL A 191 -13.69 8.12 -2.96
CA VAL A 191 -12.53 8.92 -3.35
C VAL A 191 -11.45 8.78 -2.28
N TYR A 192 -10.25 8.36 -2.71
CA TYR A 192 -9.07 8.23 -1.87
C TYR A 192 -8.06 9.30 -2.27
N ALA A 193 -8.01 10.39 -1.52
CA ALA A 193 -7.23 11.58 -1.83
C ALA A 193 -6.48 12.06 -0.58
N ILE A 194 -5.46 11.31 -0.17
CA ILE A 194 -4.69 11.61 1.05
C ILE A 194 -3.60 12.62 0.73
N HIS A 195 -3.34 13.57 1.64
CA HIS A 195 -2.27 14.57 1.56
C HIS A 195 -2.22 15.37 0.25
N CYS A 196 -3.36 15.50 -0.43
CA CYS A 196 -3.46 16.29 -1.64
C CYS A 196 -3.47 17.79 -1.34
N TYR A 197 -3.13 18.59 -2.35
CA TYR A 197 -3.24 20.04 -2.26
C TYR A 197 -4.71 20.48 -2.20
N ALA A 198 -4.97 21.61 -1.53
CA ALA A 198 -6.30 22.23 -1.42
C ALA A 198 -7.09 22.26 -2.74
N LYS A 199 -6.42 22.61 -3.85
CA LYS A 199 -7.03 22.66 -5.20
C LYS A 199 -7.64 21.33 -5.66
N VAL A 200 -7.12 20.19 -5.21
CA VAL A 200 -7.66 18.87 -5.56
C VAL A 200 -9.02 18.67 -4.91
N TYR A 201 -9.15 19.02 -3.63
CA TYR A 201 -10.42 18.93 -2.91
C TYR A 201 -11.46 19.94 -3.45
N ALA A 202 -11.03 21.15 -3.76
CA ALA A 202 -11.86 22.13 -4.48
C ALA A 202 -12.36 21.59 -5.84
N GLU A 203 -11.50 20.90 -6.60
CA GLU A 203 -11.90 20.29 -7.88
C GLU A 203 -12.91 19.14 -7.69
N ILE A 204 -12.73 18.29 -6.66
CA ILE A 204 -13.72 17.26 -6.30
C ILE A 204 -15.09 17.91 -6.02
N ASN A 205 -15.09 19.07 -5.33
CA ASN A 205 -16.31 19.78 -4.96
C ASN A 205 -17.14 20.30 -6.15
N LYS A 206 -16.53 20.43 -7.34
CA LYS A 206 -17.24 20.87 -8.55
C LYS A 206 -18.13 19.77 -9.15
N GLY A 207 -17.90 18.52 -8.76
CA GLY A 207 -18.66 17.36 -9.21
C GLY A 207 -19.70 16.86 -8.20
N PRO A 208 -20.31 15.69 -8.46
CA PRO A 208 -21.13 15.00 -7.47
C PRO A 208 -20.32 14.68 -6.20
N LYS A 209 -20.90 14.91 -5.03
CA LYS A 209 -20.28 14.53 -3.74
C LYS A 209 -20.09 13.01 -3.69
N PRO A 210 -18.90 12.48 -3.35
CA PRO A 210 -18.68 11.04 -3.27
C PRO A 210 -19.47 10.40 -2.11
N ALA A 211 -19.62 9.08 -2.14
CA ALA A 211 -20.21 8.33 -1.02
C ALA A 211 -19.28 8.35 0.19
N ILE A 212 -17.98 8.21 -0.08
CA ILE A 212 -16.92 8.16 0.92
C ILE A 212 -15.76 8.99 0.39
N LEU A 213 -15.20 9.86 1.22
CA LEU A 213 -13.98 10.60 0.92
C LEU A 213 -12.96 10.30 2.01
N VAL A 214 -11.82 9.73 1.64
CA VAL A 214 -10.64 9.63 2.51
C VAL A 214 -9.72 10.78 2.13
N ALA A 215 -9.55 11.74 3.04
CA ALA A 215 -8.89 13.01 2.72
C ALA A 215 -8.10 13.58 3.89
N THR A 216 -7.25 14.55 3.59
CA THR A 216 -6.65 15.43 4.61
C THR A 216 -7.77 16.16 5.36
N ASP A 217 -7.62 16.33 6.68
CA ASP A 217 -8.55 17.11 7.50
C ASP A 217 -8.69 18.49 6.88
N THR A 218 -9.91 18.77 6.41
CA THR A 218 -10.31 20.02 5.78
C THR A 218 -9.96 21.25 6.62
N LYS A 219 -9.91 21.11 7.96
CA LYS A 219 -9.58 22.21 8.89
C LYS A 219 -8.12 22.65 8.80
N ASN A 220 -7.25 21.84 8.21
CA ASN A 220 -5.84 22.20 8.03
C ASN A 220 -5.62 23.16 6.85
N PHE A 221 -6.63 23.41 6.02
CA PHE A 221 -6.58 24.40 4.95
C PHE A 221 -7.07 25.75 5.48
N GLY A 222 -6.15 26.67 5.78
CA GLY A 222 -6.53 28.03 6.22
C GLY A 222 -5.43 29.08 6.22
N ILE A 223 -4.16 28.70 6.41
CA ILE A 223 -3.06 29.67 6.55
C ILE A 223 -2.57 30.18 5.18
N HIS A 224 -2.57 29.32 4.16
CA HIS A 224 -1.99 29.61 2.84
C HIS A 224 -2.93 29.32 1.67
N THR A 225 -4.21 29.06 1.97
CA THR A 225 -5.22 28.73 0.98
C THR A 225 -6.17 29.92 0.81
N PRO A 226 -6.49 30.34 -0.43
CA PRO A 226 -7.51 31.36 -0.68
C PRO A 226 -8.84 31.04 0.00
N GLU A 227 -9.53 32.05 0.55
CA GLU A 227 -10.75 31.87 1.36
C GLU A 227 -11.89 31.20 0.57
N ASP A 228 -12.02 31.49 -0.72
CA ASP A 228 -12.96 30.85 -1.63
C ASP A 228 -12.69 29.35 -1.78
N VAL A 229 -11.41 28.97 -1.93
CA VAL A 229 -11.00 27.57 -1.99
C VAL A 229 -11.25 26.86 -0.65
N VAL A 230 -11.02 27.52 0.49
CA VAL A 230 -11.34 26.94 1.81
C VAL A 230 -12.84 26.64 1.92
N LYS A 231 -13.71 27.57 1.50
CA LYS A 231 -15.16 27.37 1.50
C LYS A 231 -15.58 26.22 0.61
N GLU A 232 -15.01 26.10 -0.60
CA GLU A 232 -15.27 24.95 -1.47
C GLU A 232 -14.90 23.61 -0.80
N ILE A 233 -13.84 23.58 -0.01
CA ILE A 233 -13.41 22.39 0.72
C ILE A 233 -14.33 22.09 1.92
N GLU A 234 -14.76 23.12 2.65
CA GLU A 234 -15.73 22.97 3.74
C GLU A 234 -17.08 22.45 3.22
N ASP A 235 -17.57 23.03 2.13
CA ASP A 235 -18.81 22.60 1.45
C ASP A 235 -18.74 21.13 1.00
N LEU A 236 -17.57 20.62 0.62
CA LEU A 236 -17.38 19.22 0.20
C LEU A 236 -17.77 18.23 1.31
N VAL A 237 -17.58 18.60 2.57
CA VAL A 237 -17.69 17.68 3.72
C VAL A 237 -18.73 18.13 4.76
N GLU A 238 -19.46 19.21 4.53
CA GLU A 238 -20.41 19.82 5.48
C GLU A 238 -21.42 18.80 6.04
N GLU A 239 -21.97 17.93 5.19
CA GLU A 239 -22.98 16.94 5.57
C GLU A 239 -22.40 15.56 5.91
N CYS A 240 -21.08 15.42 5.97
CA CYS A 240 -20.43 14.14 6.22
C CYS A 240 -20.27 13.84 7.71
N GLU A 241 -20.55 12.59 8.08
CA GLU A 241 -20.02 12.02 9.33
C GLU A 241 -18.50 11.88 9.18
N GLN A 242 -17.73 12.19 10.23
CA GLN A 242 -16.26 12.16 10.17
C GLN A 242 -15.73 11.14 11.18
N THR A 243 -14.75 10.35 10.75
CA THR A 243 -13.99 9.48 11.64
C THR A 243 -12.51 9.58 11.34
N GLU A 244 -11.68 9.52 12.38
CA GLU A 244 -10.22 9.48 12.26
C GLU A 244 -9.76 8.29 11.41
N PHE A 245 -8.82 8.52 10.50
CA PHE A 245 -8.13 7.44 9.80
C PHE A 245 -7.09 6.81 10.74
N PRO A 246 -7.06 5.48 10.91
CA PRO A 246 -6.12 4.83 11.81
C PRO A 246 -4.65 5.08 11.45
N GLN A 247 -3.85 5.43 12.47
CA GLN A 247 -2.45 5.81 12.29
C GLN A 247 -1.53 4.61 12.52
N LEU A 248 -0.69 4.29 11.54
CA LEU A 248 0.42 3.35 11.73
C LEU A 248 1.71 4.10 12.16
N ARG A 249 1.95 5.24 11.53
CA ARG A 249 3.04 6.21 11.77
C ARG A 249 2.49 7.59 11.38
N HIS A 250 3.32 8.43 10.78
CA HIS A 250 2.88 9.67 10.13
C HIS A 250 2.39 9.45 8.68
N ASP A 251 2.28 8.20 8.21
CA ASP A 251 1.88 7.87 6.83
C ASP A 251 0.43 8.34 6.53
N PHE A 252 -0.39 8.58 7.56
CA PHE A 252 -1.78 9.04 7.47
C PHE A 252 -2.01 10.30 8.33
N SER A 253 -0.98 11.08 8.64
CA SER A 253 -1.12 12.27 9.49
C SER A 253 -2.25 13.15 8.97
N ASP A 254 -3.09 13.68 9.86
CA ASP A 254 -4.18 14.57 9.47
C ASP A 254 -5.14 13.96 8.43
N THR A 255 -5.35 12.65 8.42
CA THR A 255 -6.27 11.99 7.49
C THR A 255 -7.57 11.61 8.19
N LEU A 256 -8.69 11.98 7.58
CA LEU A 256 -10.04 11.63 8.01
C LEU A 256 -10.74 10.79 6.94
N ILE A 257 -11.76 10.05 7.39
CA ILE A 257 -12.77 9.44 6.53
C ILE A 257 -14.06 10.21 6.71
N TYR A 258 -14.54 10.77 5.61
CA TYR A 258 -15.81 11.47 5.50
C TYR A 258 -16.84 10.53 4.87
N TRP A 259 -17.90 10.25 5.61
CA TRP A 259 -18.99 9.38 5.21
C TRP A 259 -20.20 10.24 4.86
N ARG A 260 -20.65 10.19 3.59
CA ARG A 260 -21.91 10.83 3.23
C ARG A 260 -23.07 10.14 3.97
N GLY A 261 -24.10 10.90 4.35
CA GLY A 261 -25.14 10.47 5.28
C GLY A 261 -25.94 9.21 4.92
N ASP A 262 -25.82 8.67 3.70
CA ASP A 262 -26.37 7.39 3.27
C ASP A 262 -25.47 6.18 3.59
N CYS A 263 -24.20 6.39 3.94
CA CYS A 263 -23.24 5.38 4.40
C CYS A 263 -23.33 5.12 5.92
N LYS A 264 -24.56 5.06 6.46
CA LYS A 264 -24.80 4.94 7.90
C LYS A 264 -24.23 3.65 8.47
N ARG A 265 -23.66 3.74 9.68
CA ARG A 265 -23.28 2.59 10.48
C ARG A 265 -24.50 1.74 10.77
N VAL A 266 -24.42 0.45 10.46
CA VAL A 266 -25.41 -0.54 10.86
C VAL A 266 -25.18 -0.81 12.34
N VAL A 267 -26.03 -0.24 13.20
CA VAL A 267 -26.04 -0.61 14.60
C VAL A 267 -26.70 -1.98 14.67
N VAL A 268 -25.88 -3.03 14.87
CA VAL A 268 -26.41 -4.31 15.31
C VAL A 268 -26.84 -4.11 16.76
N GLU A 269 -28.14 -4.05 17.02
CA GLU A 269 -28.66 -4.12 18.38
C GLU A 269 -28.25 -5.47 18.98
N GLU A 270 -27.21 -5.48 19.80
CA GLU A 270 -27.01 -6.58 20.74
C GLU A 270 -28.22 -6.57 21.68
N LYS A 271 -29.14 -7.51 21.48
CA LYS A 271 -30.18 -7.79 22.48
C LYS A 271 -29.50 -8.30 23.75
N ALA A 272 -29.25 -7.40 24.67
CA ALA A 272 -28.97 -7.73 26.06
C ALA A 272 -30.18 -8.49 26.63
N ASN A 273 -30.02 -9.79 26.87
CA ASN A 273 -30.93 -10.54 27.73
C ASN A 273 -30.63 -10.14 29.17
N GLU A 274 -31.24 -9.05 29.63
CA GLU A 274 -31.42 -8.76 31.06
C GLU A 274 -32.84 -9.18 31.46
N ALA A 275 -32.94 -10.28 32.21
CA ALA A 275 -34.02 -10.48 33.16
C ALA A 275 -33.40 -10.32 34.56
N VAL A 276 -33.85 -9.28 35.26
CA VAL A 276 -33.29 -8.75 36.51
C VAL A 276 -34.23 -9.13 37.68
N SER A 277 -33.63 -9.74 38.73
CA SER A 277 -33.84 -9.59 40.20
C SER A 277 -35.23 -9.80 40.82
N ASP A 278 -35.46 -10.11 42.11
CA ASP A 278 -34.72 -10.61 43.28
C ASP A 278 -35.78 -10.84 44.41
N ASP A 279 -35.31 -11.33 45.58
CA ASP A 279 -35.90 -11.30 46.95
C ASP A 279 -36.82 -12.49 47.40
N VAL A 280 -36.66 -13.13 48.58
CA VAL A 280 -35.72 -13.01 49.71
C VAL A 280 -35.91 -14.18 50.75
N LEU A 281 -34.83 -14.61 51.43
CA LEU A 281 -34.64 -15.21 52.80
C LEU A 281 -35.46 -16.47 53.24
N GLU A 282 -34.99 -17.43 54.05
CA GLU A 282 -33.76 -17.76 54.79
C GLU A 282 -33.91 -19.20 55.36
N ASN A 283 -32.78 -19.81 55.74
CA ASN A 283 -32.56 -20.77 56.85
C ASN A 283 -32.21 -22.26 56.62
N THR A 284 -30.96 -22.55 57.05
CA THR A 284 -30.45 -23.72 57.79
C THR A 284 -30.39 -25.12 57.15
N ALA A 285 -29.15 -25.59 56.89
CA ALA A 285 -28.45 -26.67 57.62
C ALA A 285 -27.55 -27.53 56.70
N GLU A 286 -26.25 -27.48 56.94
CA GLU A 286 -25.23 -28.49 56.54
C GLU A 286 -25.42 -29.83 57.31
N PRO A 287 -24.63 -30.92 57.10
CA PRO A 287 -23.64 -31.26 56.05
C PRO A 287 -23.73 -32.74 55.54
N LYS A 288 -22.81 -33.10 54.63
CA LYS A 288 -21.96 -34.34 54.61
C LYS A 288 -22.00 -35.23 53.35
N SER A 289 -20.86 -35.18 52.65
CA SER A 289 -19.94 -36.28 52.27
C SER A 289 -20.38 -37.47 51.38
N ALA A 290 -19.41 -37.87 50.55
CA ALA A 290 -19.19 -39.18 49.89
C ALA A 290 -20.01 -39.41 48.60
N GLN A 291 -19.53 -40.07 47.55
CA GLN A 291 -18.27 -40.73 47.21
C GLN A 291 -18.32 -41.00 45.69
N ALA A 292 -17.15 -41.15 45.07
CA ALA A 292 -16.98 -41.55 43.68
C ALA A 292 -17.42 -42.99 43.42
N VAL A 293 -18.02 -43.27 42.24
CA VAL A 293 -17.97 -44.58 41.55
C VAL A 293 -18.19 -44.38 40.03
N GLU A 294 -17.12 -44.47 39.24
CA GLU A 294 -17.13 -45.24 37.96
C GLU A 294 -16.82 -46.72 38.31
N PRO A 295 -16.97 -47.77 37.46
CA PRO A 295 -17.00 -47.78 35.98
C PRO A 295 -17.91 -48.87 35.32
N ASN A 296 -17.91 -48.89 33.97
CA ASN A 296 -17.88 -50.04 33.04
C ASN A 296 -18.66 -49.66 31.77
N ALA A 297 -18.05 -49.55 30.58
CA ALA A 297 -17.30 -50.53 29.77
C ALA A 297 -18.20 -51.52 29.00
N GLU A 298 -17.77 -51.74 27.74
CA GLU A 298 -18.21 -52.73 26.74
C GLU A 298 -19.38 -52.34 25.82
N SER A 299 -19.42 -52.63 24.52
CA SER A 299 -18.47 -52.99 23.43
C SER A 299 -19.33 -53.40 22.21
N ASN A 300 -18.75 -53.31 21.00
CA ASN A 300 -19.11 -53.90 19.67
C ASN A 300 -19.54 -52.86 18.62
N MET A 301 -18.78 -52.59 17.56
CA MET A 301 -18.25 -53.41 16.43
C MET A 301 -19.25 -53.72 15.31
N GLY A 302 -18.84 -53.33 14.09
CA GLY A 302 -19.22 -53.87 12.78
C GLY A 302 -20.16 -52.97 11.99
N ALA A 303 -20.02 -52.74 10.68
CA ALA A 303 -19.00 -53.02 9.68
C ALA A 303 -19.46 -52.28 8.39
N ASP A 304 -18.52 -52.03 7.50
CA ASP A 304 -18.63 -51.40 6.19
C ASP A 304 -19.78 -51.87 5.28
N THR A 305 -20.21 -51.00 4.36
CA THR A 305 -20.50 -51.40 2.97
C THR A 305 -20.49 -50.21 2.02
N GLU A 306 -19.70 -50.35 0.95
CA GLU A 306 -19.61 -49.48 -0.23
C GLU A 306 -20.94 -49.30 -0.96
N SER A 307 -21.10 -48.16 -1.65
CA SER A 307 -21.42 -48.17 -3.10
C SER A 307 -21.37 -46.77 -3.71
N LYS A 308 -20.47 -46.62 -4.69
CA LYS A 308 -20.48 -45.62 -5.75
C LYS A 308 -21.47 -46.09 -6.84
N PRO A 309 -21.96 -45.18 -7.71
CA PRO A 309 -21.44 -45.27 -9.09
C PRO A 309 -21.18 -43.92 -9.79
N GLU A 310 -20.21 -44.00 -10.70
CA GLU A 310 -19.99 -43.27 -11.97
C GLU A 310 -21.29 -42.94 -12.75
N SER A 311 -21.35 -42.08 -13.77
CA SER A 311 -20.46 -41.19 -14.54
C SER A 311 -21.37 -40.43 -15.53
N ALA A 312 -20.93 -39.27 -16.04
CA ALA A 312 -21.15 -38.88 -17.44
C ALA A 312 -20.35 -37.59 -17.73
N ALA A 313 -19.20 -37.77 -18.38
CA ALA A 313 -18.49 -36.70 -19.07
C ALA A 313 -18.95 -36.70 -20.55
N SER A 314 -19.20 -35.51 -21.09
CA SER A 314 -19.43 -35.29 -22.52
C SER A 314 -18.31 -34.40 -23.07
N GLU A 315 -17.57 -34.93 -24.04
CA GLU A 315 -16.53 -34.26 -24.83
C GLU A 315 -17.06 -33.06 -25.63
N PRO A 316 -16.23 -32.07 -25.97
CA PRO A 316 -16.49 -31.15 -27.06
C PRO A 316 -15.81 -31.62 -28.36
N THR A 317 -16.59 -31.63 -29.43
CA THR A 317 -16.18 -31.87 -30.81
C THR A 317 -15.34 -30.72 -31.36
N ALA A 318 -14.22 -31.06 -32.01
CA ALA A 318 -13.39 -30.17 -32.82
C ALA A 318 -13.63 -30.42 -34.32
N ALA A 319 -13.88 -29.34 -35.06
CA ALA A 319 -13.69 -29.13 -36.51
C ALA A 319 -14.17 -27.68 -36.78
N SER A 320 -13.57 -26.83 -37.60
CA SER A 320 -12.55 -26.98 -38.63
C SER A 320 -12.09 -25.57 -39.04
N GLU A 321 -10.84 -25.47 -39.49
CA GLU A 321 -10.26 -24.34 -40.21
C GLU A 321 -11.11 -23.94 -41.44
N GLU A 322 -11.28 -22.65 -41.67
CA GLU A 322 -11.34 -22.08 -43.02
C GLU A 322 -10.90 -20.61 -43.01
N THR A 323 -9.71 -20.36 -43.55
CA THR A 323 -9.40 -19.12 -44.27
C THR A 323 -8.46 -19.54 -45.41
N PRO A 324 -8.74 -19.12 -46.65
CA PRO A 324 -7.88 -18.07 -47.19
C PRO A 324 -8.58 -17.03 -48.09
N GLN A 325 -8.01 -15.83 -48.02
CA GLN A 325 -7.73 -14.87 -49.10
C GLN A 325 -8.87 -14.18 -49.88
N SER A 326 -8.91 -12.85 -49.74
CA SER A 326 -8.56 -11.89 -50.81
C SER A 326 -8.00 -10.61 -50.20
#